data_AF-A0A537QXM9-F1
#
_entry.id   AF-A0A537QXM9-F1
#
_cell.length_a   1.000
_cell.length_b   1.000
_cell.length_c   1.000
_cell.angle_alpha   90.00
_cell.angle_beta   90.00
_cell.angle_gamma   90.00
#
_symmetry.space_group_name_H-M   'P 1'
#
loop_
_entity.id
_entity.type
_entity.pdbx_description
1 polymer ?
#
loop_
_entity_poly.entity_id
_entity_poly.type
_entity_poly.pdbx_seq_one_letter_code
_entity_poly.pdbx_strand_id
1 'polypeptide(L)'
;MDRAFVAHLSESDIGLHDRLMTARRDPDAIERLDESNLLVDLAPHLEDFIGELFGIAAEVRALQARHHELGPLYSVKRLFVQRRAVKGVKESDAVAIDGPGLAQELDRVMSAAADEPVGAWERCYAEHVANWLEDEAGNAEALDIAQRYAAWATLSPEGRRKHRRGVLFKVPHRLDMHHLVPVQTVERDGVTMLRLPEDEWRRRDGFALTDRGTDLTGALDQANYCIWCHNQGKDSCSKGLKEKDGTFKKSVFGVTLAGCPLEEKISEMNLVKAHGNSLGALAIVAVDNPICAATGHRICNDCMKACIYQRQDPVDIPQIETRTLKDVLALPWGFEIYSLLTRWNPLNIRRPLPRPASGYKVLIVGLGPAGFTLAHHLVNDGHFVAAIDGLKIEPLPPEIGGVALDGSRRAFEPIRDVASLVESLDDRVMAGFGGVAEYGITVRWDKNFLKIIRLLLERRASFSMYGGVRFGGTITIDSAFELGFDHVALCAGAGRPTVIPMKNGLAPGVRQASDFLMALQLTGAAKTDSIANLTVRLPVVVIGGGLTAIDTATESLAYYPLQVEKFLSRYEILVAERGEEAVRAQWTP
;
A
#
# COMPACT_ATOMS: atom_id res chain seq x y z
N MET A 1 8.35 19.61 21.77
CA MET A 1 8.61 19.11 20.41
C MET A 1 8.55 20.23 19.39
N ASP A 2 7.36 20.78 19.08
CA ASP A 2 7.24 21.82 18.04
C ASP A 2 8.19 23.01 18.21
N ARG A 3 8.29 23.58 19.41
CA ARG A 3 9.28 24.64 19.71
C ARG A 3 10.73 24.24 19.43
N ALA A 4 11.09 22.97 19.65
CA ALA A 4 12.44 22.49 19.41
C ALA A 4 12.72 22.38 17.90
N PHE A 5 11.76 21.91 17.11
CA PHE A 5 11.87 21.92 15.65
C PHE A 5 11.96 23.35 15.10
N VAL A 6 11.12 24.28 15.59
CA VAL A 6 11.19 25.70 15.17
C VAL A 6 12.55 26.31 15.51
N ALA A 7 13.12 26.02 16.69
CA ALA A 7 14.46 26.47 17.05
C ALA A 7 15.55 25.88 16.13
N HIS A 8 15.51 24.57 15.90
CA HIS A 8 16.41 23.89 14.95
C HIS A 8 16.31 24.48 13.54
N LEU A 9 15.10 24.78 13.07
CA LEU A 9 14.89 25.42 11.77
C LEU A 9 15.46 26.84 11.75
N SER A 10 15.28 27.64 12.81
CA SER A 10 15.87 28.99 12.88
C SER A 10 17.40 29.00 12.86
N GLU A 11 18.03 27.95 13.39
CA GLU A 11 19.49 27.78 13.39
C GLU A 11 20.01 27.28 12.03
N SER A 12 19.27 26.42 11.35
CA SER A 12 19.68 25.81 10.08
C SER A 12 19.30 26.63 8.85
N ASP A 13 18.12 27.24 8.83
CA ASP A 13 17.62 28.10 7.76
C ASP A 13 16.60 29.12 8.30
N ILE A 14 17.09 30.32 8.63
CA ILE A 14 16.25 31.41 9.15
C ILE A 14 15.19 31.88 8.13
N GLY A 15 15.48 31.79 6.83
CA GLY A 15 14.55 32.20 5.79
C GLY A 15 13.35 31.26 5.72
N LEU A 16 13.60 29.96 5.81
CA LEU A 16 12.57 28.93 5.85
C LEU A 16 11.78 28.95 7.16
N HIS A 17 12.46 29.21 8.29
CA HIS A 17 11.82 29.50 9.56
C HIS A 17 10.80 30.64 9.45
N ASP A 18 11.20 31.79 8.90
CA ASP A 18 10.34 32.97 8.81
C ASP A 18 9.14 32.73 7.87
N ARG A 19 9.34 31.98 6.79
CA ARG A 19 8.26 31.50 5.90
C ARG A 19 7.28 30.60 6.65
N LEU A 20 7.76 29.62 7.42
CA LEU A 20 6.90 28.74 8.22
C LEU A 20 6.10 29.52 9.27
N MET A 21 6.74 30.43 10.00
CA MET A 21 6.08 31.22 11.03
C MET A 21 5.05 32.19 10.44
N THR A 22 5.34 32.77 9.27
CA THR A 22 4.40 33.59 8.52
C THR A 22 3.19 32.76 8.08
N ALA A 23 3.42 31.59 7.48
CA ALA A 23 2.36 30.69 7.04
C ALA A 23 1.48 30.20 8.19
N ARG A 24 2.06 29.91 9.37
CA ARG A 24 1.30 29.49 10.56
C ARG A 24 0.47 30.61 11.18
N ARG A 25 0.90 31.87 11.03
CA ARG A 25 0.16 33.02 11.56
C ARG A 25 -1.12 33.28 10.77
N ASP A 26 -1.08 33.06 9.46
CA ASP A 26 -2.23 33.25 8.56
C ASP A 26 -2.25 32.15 7.47
N PRO A 27 -2.64 30.91 7.83
CA PRO A 27 -2.54 29.75 6.95
C PRO A 27 -3.57 29.72 5.81
N ASP A 28 -4.53 30.63 5.82
CA ASP A 28 -5.52 30.77 4.75
C ASP A 28 -5.10 31.84 3.72
N ALA A 29 -4.09 32.67 4.03
CA ALA A 29 -3.53 33.67 3.12
C ALA A 29 -2.37 33.17 2.26
N ILE A 30 -1.78 32.00 2.58
CA ILE A 30 -0.72 31.43 1.75
C ILE A 30 -1.30 30.85 0.47
N GLU A 31 -0.74 31.27 -0.67
CA GLU A 31 -1.11 30.71 -1.96
C GLU A 31 -0.69 29.25 -2.02
N ARG A 32 -1.50 28.45 -2.72
CA ARG A 32 -1.33 26.99 -2.73
C ARG A 32 0.05 26.54 -3.19
N LEU A 33 0.57 27.14 -4.26
CA LEU A 33 1.90 26.79 -4.78
C LEU A 33 2.99 27.11 -3.76
N ASP A 34 2.85 28.22 -3.03
CA ASP A 34 3.80 28.61 -1.98
C ASP A 34 3.72 27.67 -0.77
N GLU A 35 2.52 27.19 -0.42
CA GLU A 35 2.34 26.13 0.59
C GLU A 35 3.02 24.83 0.15
N SER A 36 2.79 24.37 -1.08
CA SER A 36 3.45 23.18 -1.62
C SER A 36 4.97 23.30 -1.59
N ASN A 37 5.52 24.42 -2.06
CA ASN A 37 6.96 24.68 -2.04
C ASN A 37 7.51 24.73 -0.61
N LEU A 38 6.81 25.40 0.32
CA LEU A 38 7.19 25.45 1.72
C LEU A 38 7.27 24.04 2.33
N LEU A 39 6.30 23.18 2.07
CA LEU A 39 6.30 21.80 2.58
C LEU A 39 7.46 20.97 2.01
N VAL A 40 7.74 21.11 0.71
CA VAL A 40 8.87 20.45 0.04
C VAL A 40 10.20 20.94 0.62
N ASP A 41 10.36 22.25 0.81
CA ASP A 41 11.57 22.86 1.36
C ASP A 41 11.80 22.47 2.83
N LEU A 42 10.73 22.33 3.64
CA LEU A 42 10.81 21.92 5.05
C LEU A 42 11.12 20.43 5.23
N ALA A 43 10.81 19.60 4.25
CA ALA A 43 10.87 18.14 4.41
C ALA A 43 12.28 17.61 4.75
N PRO A 44 13.39 18.05 4.12
CA PRO A 44 14.74 17.64 4.50
C PRO A 44 15.13 18.09 5.92
N HIS A 45 14.76 19.30 6.33
CA HIS A 45 15.04 19.81 7.68
C HIS A 45 14.29 19.02 8.76
N LEU A 46 13.04 18.64 8.48
CA LEU A 46 12.28 17.76 9.36
C LEU A 46 12.91 16.38 9.46
N GLU A 47 13.38 15.83 8.34
CA GLU A 47 14.03 14.52 8.31
C GLU A 47 15.31 14.49 9.15
N ASP A 48 16.19 15.48 8.99
CA ASP A 48 17.41 15.62 9.80
C ASP A 48 17.08 15.80 11.29
N PHE A 49 16.13 16.68 11.62
CA PHE A 49 15.68 16.90 13.00
C PHE A 49 15.14 15.62 13.65
N ILE A 50 14.30 14.84 12.94
CA ILE A 50 13.79 13.56 13.43
C ILE A 50 14.91 12.55 13.61
N GLY A 51 15.85 12.50 12.66
CA GLY A 51 17.03 11.64 12.73
C GLY A 51 17.86 11.89 13.99
N GLU A 52 18.11 13.16 14.31
CA GLU A 52 18.81 13.57 15.54
C GLU A 52 17.99 13.27 16.80
N LEU A 53 16.70 13.62 16.80
CA LEU A 53 15.80 13.44 17.95
C LEU A 53 15.71 11.98 18.41
N PHE A 54 15.64 11.05 17.46
CA PHE A 54 15.56 9.61 17.75
C PHE A 54 16.93 8.93 17.82
N GLY A 55 18.03 9.66 17.59
CA GLY A 55 19.38 9.11 17.60
C GLY A 55 19.64 8.11 16.47
N ILE A 56 19.01 8.32 15.30
CA ILE A 56 19.08 7.43 14.12
C ILE A 56 19.59 8.16 12.87
N ALA A 57 20.29 9.28 13.04
CA ALA A 57 20.79 10.09 11.93
C ALA A 57 21.64 9.27 10.94
N ALA A 58 22.43 8.30 11.43
CA ALA A 58 23.23 7.41 10.59
C ALA A 58 22.35 6.51 9.69
N GLU A 59 21.29 5.93 10.24
CA GLU A 59 20.34 5.09 9.51
C GLU A 59 19.52 5.88 8.49
N VAL A 60 19.12 7.11 8.83
CA VAL A 60 18.47 8.04 7.90
C VAL A 60 19.41 8.39 6.75
N ARG A 61 20.66 8.76 7.04
CA ARG A 61 21.69 9.04 6.02
C ARG A 61 22.01 7.82 5.15
N ALA A 62 22.01 6.62 5.72
CA ALA A 62 22.19 5.38 4.97
C ALA A 62 21.02 5.12 4.01
N LEU A 63 19.78 5.42 4.42
CA LEU A 63 18.62 5.35 3.53
C LEU A 63 18.71 6.38 2.39
N GLN A 64 19.08 7.62 2.70
CA GLN A 64 19.31 8.67 1.69
C GLN A 64 20.42 8.25 0.69
N ALA A 65 21.54 7.71 1.18
CA ALA A 65 22.63 7.21 0.34
C ALA A 65 22.15 6.14 -0.65
N ARG A 66 21.37 5.16 -0.18
CA ARG A 66 20.77 4.13 -1.04
C ARG A 66 19.82 4.69 -2.11
N HIS A 67 19.16 5.81 -1.85
CA HIS A 67 18.39 6.52 -2.89
C HIS A 67 19.32 7.15 -3.93
N HIS A 68 20.37 7.85 -3.49
CA HIS A 68 21.29 8.56 -4.38
C HIS A 68 22.11 7.59 -5.25
N GLU A 69 22.48 6.42 -4.74
CA GLU A 69 23.11 5.33 -5.51
C GLU A 69 22.24 4.90 -6.71
N LEU A 70 20.91 5.04 -6.63
CA LEU A 70 20.00 4.71 -7.72
C LEU A 70 19.76 5.89 -8.69
N GLY A 71 20.29 7.07 -8.42
CA GLY A 71 20.11 8.28 -9.24
C GLY A 71 20.48 8.11 -10.72
N PRO A 72 21.64 7.51 -11.06
CA PRO A 72 22.02 7.23 -12.45
C PRO A 72 21.01 6.34 -13.16
N LEU A 73 20.44 5.34 -12.48
CA LEU A 73 19.47 4.39 -13.05
C LEU A 73 18.27 5.11 -13.68
N TYR A 74 17.66 6.06 -12.95
CA TYR A 74 16.48 6.78 -13.43
C TYR A 74 16.83 7.87 -14.45
N SER A 75 17.96 8.53 -14.26
CA SER A 75 18.46 9.56 -15.19
C SER A 75 18.76 8.94 -16.55
N VAL A 76 19.49 7.83 -16.59
CA VAL A 76 19.80 7.07 -17.82
C VAL A 76 18.55 6.47 -18.43
N LYS A 77 17.65 5.88 -17.63
CA LYS A 77 16.35 5.40 -18.14
C LYS A 77 15.61 6.46 -18.94
N ARG A 78 15.49 7.67 -18.37
CA ARG A 78 14.72 8.76 -18.98
C ARG A 78 15.46 9.42 -20.14
N LEU A 79 16.72 9.81 -19.95
CA LEU A 79 17.46 10.65 -20.90
C LEU A 79 18.13 9.83 -22.01
N PHE A 80 18.59 8.62 -21.69
CA PHE A 80 19.31 7.77 -22.63
C PHE A 80 18.40 6.69 -23.21
N VAL A 81 17.83 5.80 -22.39
CA VAL A 81 17.05 4.65 -22.90
C VAL A 81 15.79 5.12 -23.65
N GLN A 82 14.95 5.91 -22.98
CA GLN A 82 13.66 6.33 -23.55
C GLN A 82 13.80 7.39 -24.65
N ARG A 83 14.64 8.40 -24.45
CA ARG A 83 14.73 9.57 -25.33
C ARG A 83 15.75 9.44 -26.47
N ARG A 84 16.74 8.54 -26.35
CA ARG A 84 17.80 8.34 -27.34
C ARG A 84 17.75 6.93 -27.94
N ALA A 85 17.87 5.87 -27.13
CA ALA A 85 18.01 4.50 -27.62
C ALA A 85 16.74 3.95 -28.30
N VAL A 86 15.57 4.15 -27.69
CA VAL A 86 14.29 3.62 -28.21
C VAL A 86 13.67 4.54 -29.27
N LYS A 87 14.05 5.82 -29.29
CA LYS A 87 13.40 6.84 -30.12
C LYS A 87 13.61 6.53 -31.61
N GLY A 88 12.51 6.18 -32.29
CA GLY A 88 12.51 5.92 -33.73
C GLY A 88 12.94 4.50 -34.14
N VAL A 89 13.25 3.63 -33.18
CA VAL A 89 13.60 2.22 -33.45
C VAL A 89 12.33 1.38 -33.48
N LYS A 90 12.15 0.58 -34.54
CA LYS A 90 11.03 -0.37 -34.63
C LYS A 90 11.37 -1.67 -33.91
N GLU A 91 10.36 -2.39 -33.42
CA GLU A 91 10.56 -3.70 -32.79
C GLU A 91 11.25 -4.70 -33.74
N SER A 92 10.96 -4.66 -35.04
CA SER A 92 11.65 -5.47 -36.06
C SER A 92 13.15 -5.21 -36.12
N ASP A 93 13.55 -3.96 -35.99
CA ASP A 93 14.95 -3.54 -36.09
C ASP A 93 15.69 -3.91 -34.81
N ALA A 94 15.03 -3.76 -33.65
CA ALA A 94 15.56 -4.17 -32.36
C ALA A 94 15.78 -5.68 -32.24
N VAL A 95 14.93 -6.50 -32.87
CA VAL A 95 15.11 -7.97 -32.93
C VAL A 95 16.34 -8.37 -33.74
N ALA A 96 16.73 -7.58 -34.75
CA ALA A 96 17.91 -7.83 -35.58
C ALA A 96 19.24 -7.46 -34.89
N ILE A 97 19.20 -6.80 -33.73
CA ILE A 97 20.39 -6.44 -32.97
C ILE A 97 20.93 -7.67 -32.23
N ASP A 98 22.23 -7.94 -32.35
CA ASP A 98 22.95 -8.95 -31.55
C ASP A 98 23.11 -8.49 -30.09
N GLY A 99 22.02 -8.58 -29.34
CA GLY A 99 21.98 -8.23 -27.92
C GLY A 99 22.95 -9.05 -27.06
N PRO A 100 23.03 -10.39 -27.21
CA PRO A 100 24.00 -11.20 -26.48
C PRO A 100 25.47 -10.82 -26.76
N GLY A 101 25.82 -10.54 -28.02
CA GLY A 101 27.16 -10.05 -28.38
C GLY A 101 27.46 -8.69 -27.74
N LEU A 102 26.55 -7.73 -27.87
CA LEU A 102 26.70 -6.40 -27.24
C LEU A 102 26.75 -6.46 -25.72
N ALA A 103 26.04 -7.42 -25.08
CA ALA A 103 26.15 -7.64 -23.64
C ALA A 103 27.59 -7.99 -23.24
N GLN A 104 28.25 -8.90 -23.97
CA GLN A 104 29.62 -9.31 -23.68
C GLN A 104 30.63 -8.17 -23.89
N GLU A 105 30.39 -7.31 -24.89
CA GLU A 105 31.20 -6.10 -25.10
C GLU A 105 31.02 -5.13 -23.93
N LEU A 106 29.78 -4.87 -23.51
CA LEU A 106 29.49 -4.03 -22.34
C LEU A 106 30.12 -4.61 -21.07
N ASP A 107 30.04 -5.92 -20.85
CA ASP A 107 30.66 -6.57 -19.69
C ASP A 107 32.18 -6.31 -19.64
N ARG A 108 32.86 -6.31 -20.80
CA ARG A 108 34.29 -5.98 -20.89
C ARG A 108 34.58 -4.51 -20.60
N VAL A 109 33.82 -3.59 -21.21
CA VAL A 109 34.07 -2.15 -21.08
C VAL A 109 33.71 -1.65 -19.67
N MET A 110 32.67 -2.21 -19.05
CA MET A 110 32.24 -1.89 -17.69
C MET A 110 32.97 -2.70 -16.61
N SER A 111 33.79 -3.68 -17.01
CA SER A 111 34.38 -4.67 -16.10
C SER A 111 33.36 -5.36 -15.20
N ALA A 112 32.16 -5.63 -15.74
CA ALA A 112 31.06 -6.26 -15.01
C ALA A 112 31.26 -7.78 -14.88
N ALA A 113 30.79 -8.39 -13.80
CA ALA A 113 30.88 -9.84 -13.64
C ALA A 113 29.79 -10.57 -14.46
N ALA A 114 30.18 -11.70 -15.07
CA ALA A 114 29.34 -12.44 -16.02
C ALA A 114 28.00 -12.98 -15.45
N ASP A 115 27.88 -13.11 -14.13
CA ASP A 115 26.73 -13.70 -13.43
C ASP A 115 26.04 -12.72 -12.46
N GLU A 116 26.17 -11.40 -12.69
CA GLU A 116 25.50 -10.42 -11.85
C GLU A 116 23.96 -10.52 -11.92
N PRO A 117 23.26 -10.39 -10.78
CA PRO A 117 21.81 -10.23 -10.79
C PRO A 117 21.40 -9.05 -11.69
N VAL A 118 20.33 -9.22 -12.47
CA VAL A 118 19.85 -8.20 -13.44
C VAL A 118 19.82 -6.78 -12.87
N GLY A 119 19.31 -6.60 -11.65
CA GLY A 119 19.25 -5.27 -11.03
C GLY A 119 20.61 -4.69 -10.63
N ALA A 120 21.63 -5.52 -10.36
CA ALA A 120 23.00 -5.06 -10.14
C ALA A 120 23.64 -4.66 -11.47
N TRP A 121 23.47 -5.49 -12.50
CA TRP A 121 23.98 -5.23 -13.84
C TRP A 121 23.38 -3.94 -14.45
N GLU A 122 22.06 -3.73 -14.32
CA GLU A 122 21.40 -2.50 -14.78
C GLU A 122 21.93 -1.25 -14.08
N ARG A 123 22.28 -1.34 -12.78
CA ARG A 123 22.89 -0.21 -12.06
C ARG A 123 24.30 0.08 -12.56
N CYS A 124 25.13 -0.96 -12.71
CA CYS A 124 26.47 -0.84 -13.28
C CYS A 124 26.43 -0.21 -14.69
N TYR A 125 25.51 -0.67 -15.54
CA TYR A 125 25.27 -0.09 -16.86
C TYR A 125 24.88 1.40 -16.76
N ALA A 126 23.95 1.76 -15.87
CA ALA A 126 23.51 3.14 -15.75
C ALA A 126 24.60 4.07 -15.21
N GLU A 127 25.42 3.61 -14.27
CA GLU A 127 26.57 4.38 -13.76
C GLU A 127 27.60 4.65 -14.88
N HIS A 128 27.97 3.63 -15.65
CA HIS A 128 28.92 3.79 -16.75
C HIS A 128 28.37 4.68 -17.86
N VAL A 129 27.12 4.50 -18.26
CA VAL A 129 26.48 5.36 -19.28
C VAL A 129 26.37 6.80 -18.78
N ALA A 130 26.04 7.03 -17.51
CA ALA A 130 26.04 8.38 -16.94
C ALA A 130 27.42 9.02 -17.04
N ASN A 131 28.49 8.30 -16.67
CA ASN A 131 29.86 8.80 -16.75
C ASN A 131 30.30 9.05 -18.21
N TRP A 132 29.96 8.17 -19.15
CA TRP A 132 30.30 8.36 -20.57
C TRP A 132 29.59 9.56 -21.19
N LEU A 133 28.39 9.91 -20.71
CA LEU A 133 27.66 11.09 -21.16
C LEU A 133 28.32 12.40 -20.70
N GLU A 134 29.21 12.40 -19.72
CA GLU A 134 29.97 13.59 -19.31
C GLU A 134 31.02 13.99 -20.35
N ASP A 135 31.54 13.03 -21.13
CA ASP A 135 32.42 13.24 -22.29
C ASP A 135 31.97 12.37 -23.47
N GLU A 136 30.92 12.80 -24.16
CA GLU A 136 30.36 12.05 -25.29
C GLU A 136 31.36 11.84 -26.44
N ALA A 137 32.26 12.81 -26.67
CA ALA A 137 33.23 12.74 -27.76
C ALA A 137 34.30 11.68 -27.49
N GLY A 138 34.81 11.63 -26.25
CA GLY A 138 35.77 10.61 -25.81
C GLY A 138 35.19 9.20 -25.72
N ASN A 139 33.87 9.08 -25.50
CA ASN A 139 33.19 7.79 -25.26
C ASN A 139 32.21 7.37 -26.37
N ALA A 140 32.36 7.91 -27.58
CA ALA A 140 31.39 7.71 -28.67
C ALA A 140 31.14 6.23 -29.02
N GLU A 141 32.18 5.40 -29.03
CA GLU A 141 32.08 3.95 -29.31
C GLU A 141 31.31 3.21 -28.20
N ALA A 142 31.65 3.46 -26.93
CA ALA A 142 30.96 2.87 -25.80
C ALA A 142 29.48 3.28 -25.74
N LEU A 143 29.18 4.55 -26.04
CA LEU A 143 27.82 5.06 -26.11
C LEU A 143 27.01 4.44 -27.26
N ASP A 144 27.62 4.16 -28.42
CA ASP A 144 26.94 3.47 -29.53
C ASP A 144 26.56 2.04 -29.14
N ILE A 145 27.51 1.28 -28.59
CA ILE A 145 27.29 -0.09 -28.08
C ILE A 145 26.16 -0.08 -27.05
N ALA A 146 26.25 0.81 -26.05
CA ALA A 146 25.25 0.95 -25.01
C ALA A 146 23.87 1.30 -25.58
N GLN A 147 23.80 2.23 -26.54
CA GLN A 147 22.54 2.66 -27.15
C GLN A 147 21.87 1.52 -27.92
N ARG A 148 22.63 0.78 -28.73
CA ARG A 148 22.13 -0.37 -29.49
C ARG A 148 21.65 -1.48 -28.56
N TYR A 149 22.41 -1.75 -27.50
CA TYR A 149 22.00 -2.71 -26.48
C TYR A 149 20.70 -2.28 -25.79
N ALA A 150 20.58 -1.01 -25.39
CA ALA A 150 19.37 -0.49 -24.75
C ALA A 150 18.13 -0.62 -25.65
N ALA A 151 18.27 -0.37 -26.95
CA ALA A 151 17.20 -0.54 -27.92
C ALA A 151 16.75 -2.02 -27.98
N TRP A 152 17.70 -2.95 -28.10
CA TRP A 152 17.42 -4.39 -28.05
C TRP A 152 16.75 -4.80 -26.73
N ALA A 153 17.35 -4.43 -25.61
CA ALA A 153 16.91 -4.81 -24.26
C ALA A 153 15.47 -4.37 -23.98
N THR A 154 15.08 -3.21 -24.50
CA THR A 154 13.77 -2.60 -24.24
C THR A 154 12.68 -3.08 -25.21
N LEU A 155 13.04 -3.31 -26.48
CA LEU A 155 12.06 -3.55 -27.55
C LEU A 155 11.97 -5.00 -28.02
N SER A 156 13.04 -5.79 -27.90
CA SER A 156 13.03 -7.19 -28.35
C SER A 156 12.39 -8.13 -27.30
N PRO A 157 11.72 -9.23 -27.70
CA PRO A 157 11.18 -10.21 -26.76
C PRO A 157 12.25 -10.83 -25.86
N GLU A 158 13.44 -11.10 -26.41
CA GLU A 158 14.55 -11.69 -25.65
C GLU A 158 15.11 -10.69 -24.62
N GLY A 159 15.28 -9.44 -25.02
CA GLY A 159 15.70 -8.35 -24.14
C GLY A 159 14.73 -8.13 -22.99
N ARG A 160 13.43 -8.02 -23.30
CA ARG A 160 12.35 -7.88 -22.30
C ARG A 160 12.32 -9.06 -21.33
N ARG A 161 12.59 -10.28 -21.81
CA ARG A 161 12.70 -11.48 -20.95
C ARG A 161 13.92 -11.42 -20.05
N LYS A 162 15.10 -11.05 -20.58
CA LYS A 162 16.35 -10.90 -19.82
C LYS A 162 16.19 -9.87 -18.69
N HIS A 163 15.59 -8.72 -19.01
CA HIS A 163 15.44 -7.60 -18.08
C HIS A 163 14.05 -7.52 -17.42
N ARG A 164 13.28 -8.62 -17.43
CA ARG A 164 11.89 -8.66 -16.88
C ARG A 164 11.83 -8.16 -15.43
N ARG A 165 12.84 -8.48 -14.62
CA ARG A 165 12.94 -8.12 -13.20
C ARG A 165 13.59 -6.75 -12.94
N GLY A 166 14.22 -6.15 -13.96
CA GLY A 166 14.84 -4.84 -13.87
C GLY A 166 13.84 -3.69 -14.04
N VAL A 167 14.33 -2.46 -14.04
CA VAL A 167 13.53 -1.24 -14.30
C VAL A 167 14.08 -0.41 -15.44
N LEU A 168 15.38 -0.51 -15.75
CA LEU A 168 16.07 0.38 -16.67
C LEU A 168 15.53 0.28 -18.10
N PHE A 169 15.45 -0.94 -18.62
CA PHE A 169 15.03 -1.21 -20.01
C PHE A 169 13.53 -1.40 -20.13
N LYS A 170 12.75 -0.48 -19.55
CA LYS A 170 11.28 -0.49 -19.59
C LYS A 170 10.75 0.87 -20.05
N VAL A 171 9.71 0.81 -20.88
CA VAL A 171 8.91 1.97 -21.27
C VAL A 171 7.47 1.80 -20.78
N PRO A 172 6.76 2.89 -20.45
CA PRO A 172 5.33 2.82 -20.15
C PRO A 172 4.57 2.18 -21.30
N HIS A 173 3.71 1.20 -21.00
CA HIS A 173 2.88 0.55 -22.01
C HIS A 173 1.81 1.50 -22.51
N ARG A 174 1.50 1.42 -23.80
CA ARG A 174 0.32 2.10 -24.33
C ARG A 174 -0.93 1.34 -23.86
N LEU A 175 -1.91 2.08 -23.34
CA LEU A 175 -3.13 1.48 -22.83
C LEU A 175 -4.17 1.28 -23.93
N ASP A 176 -4.70 0.06 -24.00
CA ASP A 176 -6.02 -0.22 -24.59
C ASP A 176 -7.00 -0.46 -23.44
N MET A 177 -7.92 0.50 -23.24
CA MET A 177 -8.85 0.46 -22.12
C MET A 177 -9.82 -0.73 -22.19
N HIS A 178 -10.08 -1.27 -23.38
CA HIS A 178 -10.94 -2.45 -23.55
C HIS A 178 -10.16 -3.78 -23.37
N HIS A 179 -8.83 -3.74 -23.36
CA HIS A 179 -7.95 -4.90 -23.23
C HIS A 179 -6.79 -4.63 -22.25
N LEU A 180 -7.12 -4.16 -21.04
CA LEU A 180 -6.12 -3.86 -20.00
C LEU A 180 -5.37 -5.08 -19.46
N VAL A 181 -5.94 -6.28 -19.63
CA VAL A 181 -5.30 -7.53 -19.20
C VAL A 181 -5.07 -8.38 -20.46
N PRO A 182 -3.80 -8.77 -20.75
CA PRO A 182 -3.47 -9.56 -21.94
C PRO A 182 -3.89 -11.02 -21.72
N VAL A 183 -5.16 -11.32 -21.98
CA VAL A 183 -5.73 -12.66 -21.85
C VAL A 183 -5.74 -13.40 -23.20
N GLN A 184 -5.63 -14.72 -23.12
CA GLN A 184 -5.84 -15.67 -24.22
C GLN A 184 -7.19 -16.34 -24.05
N THR A 185 -7.91 -16.51 -25.17
CA THR A 185 -9.14 -17.31 -25.21
C THR A 185 -8.79 -18.78 -25.36
N VAL A 186 -9.38 -19.62 -24.53
CA VAL A 186 -9.27 -21.08 -24.62
C VAL A 186 -10.63 -21.74 -24.50
N GLU A 187 -10.79 -22.89 -25.13
CA GLU A 187 -11.97 -23.74 -24.97
C GLU A 187 -11.63 -24.89 -24.02
N ARG A 188 -12.43 -25.06 -22.97
CA ARG A 188 -12.27 -26.17 -22.03
C ARG A 188 -13.65 -26.72 -21.68
N ASP A 189 -13.82 -28.03 -21.88
CA ASP A 189 -15.07 -28.74 -21.58
C ASP A 189 -16.32 -28.08 -22.22
N GLY A 190 -16.15 -27.51 -23.42
CA GLY A 190 -17.22 -26.80 -24.16
C GLY A 190 -17.52 -25.38 -23.66
N VAL A 191 -16.67 -24.81 -22.81
CA VAL A 191 -16.78 -23.46 -22.28
C VAL A 191 -15.61 -22.60 -22.73
N THR A 192 -15.93 -21.44 -23.31
CA THR A 192 -14.96 -20.39 -23.62
C THR A 192 -14.46 -19.73 -22.33
N MET A 193 -13.16 -19.76 -22.10
CA MET A 193 -12.50 -19.18 -20.94
C MET A 193 -11.43 -18.17 -21.37
N LEU A 194 -11.21 -17.16 -20.53
CA LEU A 194 -10.08 -16.24 -20.64
C LEU A 194 -9.03 -16.60 -19.61
N ARG A 195 -7.75 -16.69 -20.02
CA ARG A 195 -6.63 -16.97 -19.13
C ARG A 195 -5.42 -16.11 -19.45
N LEU A 196 -4.56 -15.87 -18.46
CA LEU A 196 -3.21 -15.33 -18.73
C LEU A 196 -2.35 -16.39 -19.46
N PRO A 197 -1.30 -15.98 -20.17
CA PRO A 197 -0.25 -16.89 -20.65
C PRO A 197 0.33 -17.73 -19.50
N GLU A 198 0.64 -19.01 -19.76
CA GLU A 198 1.06 -19.95 -18.71
C GLU A 198 2.36 -19.53 -18.00
N ASP A 199 3.27 -18.86 -18.69
CA ASP A 199 4.53 -18.32 -18.15
C ASP A 199 4.33 -17.07 -17.26
N GLU A 200 3.11 -16.53 -17.20
CA GLU A 200 2.68 -15.48 -16.29
C GLU A 200 1.90 -16.01 -15.08
N TRP A 201 1.59 -17.31 -15.04
CA TRP A 201 0.81 -17.87 -13.96
C TRP A 201 1.57 -17.80 -12.64
N ARG A 202 0.84 -17.38 -11.60
CA ARG A 202 1.31 -17.41 -10.22
C ARG A 202 0.51 -18.45 -9.47
N ARG A 203 1.15 -19.55 -9.06
CA ARG A 203 0.53 -20.51 -8.15
C ARG A 203 0.44 -19.90 -6.77
N ARG A 204 -0.77 -19.91 -6.21
CA ARG A 204 -1.04 -19.54 -4.84
C ARG A 204 -1.15 -20.82 -4.02
N ASP A 205 -0.42 -20.86 -2.91
CA ASP A 205 -0.51 -21.89 -1.91
C ASP A 205 -0.88 -21.25 -0.58
N GLY A 206 -1.89 -21.78 0.09
CA GLY A 206 -2.41 -21.27 1.36
C GLY A 206 -2.79 -19.78 1.36
N PHE A 207 -2.49 -19.15 2.49
CA PHE A 207 -2.94 -17.81 2.87
C PHE A 207 -1.77 -16.83 3.17
N ALA A 208 -0.54 -17.18 2.77
CA ALA A 208 0.60 -16.28 2.82
C ALA A 208 0.34 -15.00 1.99
N LEU A 209 0.97 -13.89 2.39
CA LEU A 209 0.94 -12.65 1.61
C LEU A 209 1.47 -12.91 0.19
N THR A 210 0.62 -12.69 -0.80
CA THR A 210 0.93 -12.98 -2.21
C THR A 210 1.54 -11.79 -2.95
N ASP A 211 1.47 -10.58 -2.39
CA ASP A 211 2.04 -9.40 -3.01
C ASP A 211 2.72 -8.52 -1.96
N ARG A 212 4.04 -8.37 -2.07
CA ARG A 212 4.85 -7.55 -1.16
C ARG A 212 4.96 -6.09 -1.61
N GLY A 213 4.39 -5.74 -2.76
CA GLY A 213 4.60 -4.46 -3.41
C GLY A 213 5.99 -4.31 -3.99
N THR A 214 6.31 -3.09 -4.40
CA THR A 214 7.62 -2.76 -4.96
C THR A 214 8.69 -2.57 -3.89
N ASP A 215 9.95 -2.75 -4.30
CA ASP A 215 11.12 -2.40 -3.48
C ASP A 215 11.48 -0.92 -3.65
N LEU A 216 12.60 -0.49 -3.06
CA LEU A 216 13.04 0.90 -3.18
C LEU A 216 13.27 1.28 -4.65
N THR A 217 13.88 0.38 -5.43
CA THR A 217 14.19 0.59 -6.84
C THR A 217 12.94 0.85 -7.68
N GLY A 218 11.90 0.04 -7.52
CA GLY A 218 10.68 0.21 -8.28
C GLY A 218 9.79 1.37 -7.80
N ALA A 219 9.79 1.72 -6.51
CA ALA A 219 9.10 2.93 -6.05
C ALA A 219 9.75 4.20 -6.60
N LEU A 220 11.08 4.28 -6.58
CA LEU A 220 11.80 5.42 -7.13
C LEU A 220 11.69 5.48 -8.67
N ASP A 221 11.52 4.34 -9.35
CA ASP A 221 11.19 4.33 -10.78
C ASP A 221 9.89 5.10 -11.06
N GLN A 222 8.85 4.83 -10.27
CA GLN A 222 7.57 5.52 -10.39
C GLN A 222 7.65 6.98 -9.93
N ALA A 223 8.39 7.27 -8.85
CA ALA A 223 8.58 8.63 -8.35
C ALA A 223 9.33 9.53 -9.36
N ASN A 224 10.30 8.98 -10.11
CA ASN A 224 11.04 9.68 -11.16
C ASN A 224 10.32 9.67 -12.53
N TYR A 225 9.37 8.76 -12.74
CA TYR A 225 8.46 8.79 -13.89
C TYR A 225 7.40 9.89 -13.73
N CYS A 226 7.02 10.21 -12.50
CA CYS A 226 6.20 11.38 -12.19
C CYS A 226 6.87 12.67 -12.68
N ILE A 227 6.09 13.59 -13.24
CA ILE A 227 6.60 14.91 -13.69
C ILE A 227 6.40 16.01 -12.64
N TRP A 228 5.97 15.62 -11.44
CA TRP A 228 5.69 16.50 -10.30
C TRP A 228 4.79 17.70 -10.64
N CYS A 229 3.54 17.41 -11.02
CA CYS A 229 2.59 18.38 -11.56
C CYS A 229 2.22 19.56 -10.64
N HIS A 230 2.49 19.52 -9.32
CA HIS A 230 2.22 20.67 -8.43
C HIS A 230 2.97 21.93 -8.88
N ASN A 231 4.19 21.80 -9.42
CA ASN A 231 4.99 22.89 -9.97
C ASN A 231 4.29 23.68 -11.10
N GLN A 232 3.26 23.10 -11.70
CA GLN A 232 2.48 23.69 -12.79
C GLN A 232 1.03 24.01 -12.38
N GLY A 233 0.67 23.81 -11.11
CA GLY A 233 -0.71 23.96 -10.61
C GLY A 233 -1.71 22.99 -11.25
N LYS A 234 -1.26 21.84 -11.76
CA LYS A 234 -2.06 20.88 -12.55
C LYS A 234 -1.96 19.45 -12.02
N ASP A 235 -1.99 19.31 -10.71
CA ASP A 235 -1.85 18.05 -9.99
C ASP A 235 -3.13 17.19 -10.04
N SER A 236 -3.46 16.71 -11.23
CA SER A 236 -4.71 15.97 -11.48
C SER A 236 -4.86 14.67 -10.67
N CYS A 237 -3.75 14.07 -10.24
CA CYS A 237 -3.77 12.90 -9.36
C CYS A 237 -4.33 13.21 -7.96
N SER A 238 -4.20 14.44 -7.48
CA SER A 238 -4.76 14.91 -6.21
C SER A 238 -6.12 15.57 -6.43
N LYS A 239 -6.21 16.52 -7.38
CA LYS A 239 -7.37 17.41 -7.55
C LYS A 239 -8.28 17.07 -8.73
N GLY A 240 -8.06 15.93 -9.34
CA GLY A 240 -8.83 15.43 -10.48
C GLY A 240 -8.42 16.01 -11.82
N LEU A 241 -8.75 15.28 -12.88
CA LEU A 241 -8.53 15.70 -14.25
C LEU A 241 -9.77 16.47 -14.73
N LYS A 242 -9.59 17.75 -15.08
CA LYS A 242 -10.69 18.67 -15.41
C LYS A 242 -10.77 18.96 -16.91
N GLU A 243 -11.98 19.19 -17.39
CA GLU A 243 -12.27 19.79 -18.69
C GLU A 243 -12.02 21.30 -18.66
N LYS A 244 -12.05 21.96 -19.83
CA LYS A 244 -11.82 23.41 -19.93
C LYS A 244 -12.86 24.25 -19.18
N ASP A 245 -14.05 23.72 -18.99
CA ASP A 245 -15.15 24.35 -18.24
C ASP A 245 -15.04 24.16 -16.72
N GLY A 246 -14.01 23.45 -16.24
CA GLY A 246 -13.76 23.19 -14.82
C GLY A 246 -14.45 21.94 -14.27
N THR A 247 -15.30 21.26 -15.04
CA THR A 247 -15.92 20.00 -14.62
C THR A 247 -14.92 18.85 -14.66
N PHE A 248 -15.17 17.78 -13.89
CA PHE A 248 -14.31 16.60 -13.95
C PHE A 248 -14.53 15.82 -15.25
N LYS A 249 -13.41 15.49 -15.90
CA LYS A 249 -13.40 14.59 -17.05
C LYS A 249 -13.89 13.21 -16.65
N LYS A 250 -14.50 12.52 -17.61
CA LYS A 250 -14.90 11.11 -17.47
C LYS A 250 -13.97 10.19 -18.25
N SER A 251 -13.73 9.00 -17.71
CA SER A 251 -13.04 7.92 -18.41
C SER A 251 -13.87 7.40 -19.60
N VAL A 252 -13.29 6.52 -20.42
CA VAL A 252 -14.01 5.85 -21.51
C VAL A 252 -15.21 5.03 -21.04
N PHE A 253 -15.25 4.66 -19.75
CA PHE A 253 -16.33 3.94 -19.09
C PHE A 253 -17.29 4.84 -18.31
N GLY A 254 -17.19 6.17 -18.47
CA GLY A 254 -18.06 7.13 -17.80
C GLY A 254 -17.72 7.39 -16.32
N VAL A 255 -16.58 6.89 -15.83
CA VAL A 255 -16.12 7.09 -14.43
C VAL A 255 -15.53 8.48 -14.28
N THR A 256 -15.99 9.24 -13.29
CA THR A 256 -15.46 10.57 -12.96
C THR A 256 -13.99 10.49 -12.50
N LEU A 257 -13.12 11.30 -13.10
CA LEU A 257 -11.69 11.35 -12.78
C LEU A 257 -11.41 12.42 -11.72
N ALA A 258 -11.88 12.20 -10.49
CA ALA A 258 -11.83 13.17 -9.40
C ALA A 258 -10.47 13.28 -8.68
N GLY A 259 -9.54 12.35 -8.90
CA GLY A 259 -8.25 12.32 -8.19
C GLY A 259 -8.37 11.66 -6.82
N CYS A 260 -7.38 11.89 -5.96
CA CYS A 260 -7.37 11.35 -4.60
C CYS A 260 -8.55 11.92 -3.79
N PRO A 261 -9.40 11.07 -3.17
CA PRO A 261 -10.50 11.56 -2.33
C PRO A 261 -10.07 12.38 -1.11
N LEU A 262 -8.82 12.22 -0.67
CA LEU A 262 -8.22 12.99 0.43
C LEU A 262 -7.54 14.28 -0.06
N GLU A 263 -7.49 14.48 -1.38
CA GLU A 263 -6.72 15.54 -2.04
C GLU A 263 -5.25 15.59 -1.55
N GLU A 264 -4.70 14.41 -1.27
CA GLU A 264 -3.35 14.22 -0.75
C GLU A 264 -2.31 14.92 -1.64
N LYS A 265 -1.27 15.49 -1.01
CA LYS A 265 -0.11 16.14 -1.66
C LYS A 265 0.83 15.12 -2.33
N ILE A 266 0.29 14.35 -3.27
CA ILE A 266 0.95 13.26 -3.98
C ILE A 266 2.18 13.75 -4.75
N SER A 267 2.07 14.89 -5.40
CA SER A 267 3.13 15.36 -6.27
C SER A 267 4.34 15.83 -5.47
N GLU A 268 4.10 16.44 -4.32
CA GLU A 268 5.07 16.89 -3.34
C GLU A 268 5.72 15.68 -2.66
N MET A 269 4.92 14.69 -2.22
CA MET A 269 5.42 13.41 -1.70
C MET A 269 6.35 12.73 -2.70
N ASN A 270 5.93 12.60 -3.97
CA ASN A 270 6.74 11.95 -5.01
C ASN A 270 8.06 12.67 -5.25
N LEU A 271 8.06 14.01 -5.26
CA LEU A 271 9.26 14.83 -5.43
C LEU A 271 10.23 14.61 -4.27
N VAL A 272 9.75 14.76 -3.04
CA VAL A 272 10.55 14.60 -1.82
C VAL A 272 11.09 13.18 -1.69
N LYS A 273 10.28 12.16 -2.04
CA LYS A 273 10.71 10.76 -2.10
C LYS A 273 11.81 10.53 -3.13
N ALA A 274 11.65 11.09 -4.34
CA ALA A 274 12.65 10.98 -5.41
C ALA A 274 13.99 11.63 -5.02
N HIS A 275 13.97 12.67 -4.18
CA HIS A 275 15.15 13.37 -3.68
C HIS A 275 15.85 12.71 -2.48
N GLY A 276 15.38 11.56 -1.99
CA GLY A 276 16.04 10.85 -0.88
C GLY A 276 15.34 10.95 0.46
N ASN A 277 14.38 11.86 0.61
CA ASN A 277 13.82 12.23 1.91
C ASN A 277 12.56 11.41 2.24
N SER A 278 12.74 10.15 2.65
CA SER A 278 11.60 9.24 2.90
C SER A 278 10.77 9.63 4.13
N LEU A 279 11.40 10.14 5.19
CA LEU A 279 10.69 10.63 6.38
C LEU A 279 9.93 11.91 6.06
N GLY A 280 10.58 12.83 5.34
CA GLY A 280 9.94 14.04 4.85
C GLY A 280 8.73 13.74 3.95
N ALA A 281 8.84 12.76 3.06
CA ALA A 281 7.74 12.32 2.20
C ALA A 281 6.58 11.73 3.01
N LEU A 282 6.85 10.89 4.02
CA LEU A 282 5.80 10.38 4.91
C LEU A 282 5.13 11.50 5.72
N ALA A 283 5.91 12.48 6.18
CA ALA A 283 5.36 13.64 6.88
C ALA A 283 4.40 14.44 5.97
N ILE A 284 4.69 14.57 4.67
CA ILE A 284 3.78 15.19 3.70
C ILE A 284 2.49 14.36 3.55
N VAL A 285 2.60 13.04 3.39
CA VAL A 285 1.43 12.13 3.34
C VAL A 285 0.54 12.32 4.57
N ALA A 286 1.15 12.33 5.76
CA ALA A 286 0.43 12.42 7.03
C ALA A 286 -0.29 13.77 7.26
N VAL A 287 -0.04 14.80 6.43
CA VAL A 287 -0.81 16.06 6.49
C VAL A 287 -2.27 15.81 6.13
N ASP A 288 -2.52 15.07 5.06
CA ASP A 288 -3.86 14.81 4.51
C ASP A 288 -4.36 13.40 4.85
N ASN A 289 -3.42 12.44 5.01
CA ASN A 289 -3.69 11.03 5.25
C ASN A 289 -2.86 10.47 6.42
N PRO A 290 -3.17 10.84 7.68
CA PRO A 290 -2.42 10.36 8.85
C PRO A 290 -2.61 8.85 9.12
N ILE A 291 -3.49 8.17 8.40
CA ILE A 291 -3.73 6.73 8.48
C ILE A 291 -3.35 6.05 7.16
N CYS A 292 -2.27 6.48 6.52
CA CYS A 292 -1.83 5.98 5.20
C CYS A 292 -1.46 4.49 5.20
N ALA A 293 -1.24 3.90 6.38
CA ALA A 293 -1.14 2.44 6.53
C ALA A 293 -2.42 1.69 6.07
N ALA A 294 -3.55 2.38 5.95
CA ALA A 294 -4.81 1.83 5.43
C ALA A 294 -5.02 2.04 3.93
N THR A 295 -4.14 2.78 3.24
CA THR A 295 -4.26 3.13 1.82
C THR A 295 -3.07 2.58 1.02
N GLY A 296 -2.87 3.07 -0.20
CA GLY A 296 -1.78 2.67 -1.07
C GLY A 296 -2.01 1.35 -1.81
N HIS A 297 -0.92 0.66 -2.10
CA HIS A 297 -0.87 -0.49 -3.00
C HIS A 297 -1.90 -1.54 -2.62
N ARG A 298 -2.69 -1.98 -3.62
CA ARG A 298 -3.82 -2.92 -3.50
C ARG A 298 -5.04 -2.40 -2.74
N ILE A 299 -5.08 -1.13 -2.32
CA ILE A 299 -6.25 -0.53 -1.68
C ILE A 299 -6.90 0.55 -2.56
N CYS A 300 -6.17 1.63 -2.86
CA CYS A 300 -6.71 2.77 -3.61
C CYS A 300 -6.04 2.91 -4.98
N ASN A 301 -6.73 3.52 -5.95
CA ASN A 301 -6.17 3.79 -7.28
C ASN A 301 -6.79 5.00 -8.02
N ASP A 302 -7.61 5.83 -7.38
CA ASP A 302 -8.26 6.97 -8.05
C ASP A 302 -7.25 8.05 -8.49
N CYS A 303 -6.18 8.22 -7.73
CA CYS A 303 -5.04 9.05 -8.11
C CYS A 303 -4.37 8.60 -9.43
N MET A 304 -4.27 7.28 -9.66
CA MET A 304 -3.75 6.71 -10.91
C MET A 304 -4.70 6.97 -12.07
N LYS A 305 -6.00 6.76 -11.88
CA LYS A 305 -7.03 6.99 -12.91
C LYS A 305 -7.03 8.43 -13.40
N ALA A 306 -6.82 9.39 -12.49
CA ALA A 306 -6.79 10.82 -12.81
C ALA A 306 -5.39 11.34 -13.19
N CYS A 307 -4.35 10.50 -13.19
CA CYS A 307 -3.01 10.89 -13.63
C CYS A 307 -3.04 11.49 -15.04
N ILE A 308 -2.22 12.50 -15.33
CA ILE A 308 -2.20 13.13 -16.67
C ILE A 308 -1.87 12.15 -17.81
N TYR A 309 -1.23 11.02 -17.50
CA TYR A 309 -0.94 9.94 -18.43
C TYR A 309 -2.19 9.10 -18.70
N GLN A 310 -2.96 9.51 -19.70
CA GLN A 310 -4.26 8.91 -20.04
C GLN A 310 -4.19 7.93 -21.23
N ARG A 311 -3.04 7.82 -21.89
CA ARG A 311 -2.82 6.96 -23.08
C ARG A 311 -1.74 5.90 -22.88
N GLN A 312 -1.10 5.92 -21.74
CA GLN A 312 -0.03 5.03 -21.34
C GLN A 312 -0.16 4.74 -19.85
N ASP A 313 0.60 3.78 -19.33
CA ASP A 313 0.62 3.46 -17.91
C ASP A 313 0.71 4.74 -17.05
N PRO A 314 -0.24 4.97 -16.13
CA PRO A 314 -0.13 6.08 -15.19
C PRO A 314 1.01 5.82 -14.20
N VAL A 315 1.42 6.86 -13.47
CA VAL A 315 2.31 6.68 -12.32
C VAL A 315 1.61 5.80 -11.29
N ASP A 316 2.26 4.72 -10.85
CA ASP A 316 1.77 3.85 -9.77
C ASP A 316 2.02 4.50 -8.39
N ILE A 317 1.24 5.55 -8.12
CA ILE A 317 1.28 6.34 -6.89
C ILE A 317 1.05 5.47 -5.63
N PRO A 318 0.09 4.51 -5.62
CA PRO A 318 -0.10 3.64 -4.46
C PRO A 318 1.15 2.84 -4.06
N GLN A 319 1.97 2.40 -5.02
CA GLN A 319 3.26 1.76 -4.72
C GLN A 319 4.25 2.72 -4.07
N ILE A 320 4.31 3.99 -4.51
CA ILE A 320 5.19 5.00 -3.92
C ILE A 320 4.77 5.30 -2.48
N GLU A 321 3.47 5.52 -2.22
CA GLU A 321 2.92 5.78 -0.89
C GLU A 321 3.23 4.62 0.08
N THR A 322 2.89 3.39 -0.31
CA THR A 322 3.15 2.20 0.52
C THR A 322 4.64 1.97 0.74
N ARG A 323 5.48 2.16 -0.28
CA ARG A 323 6.93 1.99 -0.11
C ARG A 323 7.52 3.06 0.81
N THR A 324 7.06 4.30 0.70
CA THR A 324 7.46 5.41 1.58
C THR A 324 7.16 5.09 3.04
N LEU A 325 5.95 4.61 3.33
CA LEU A 325 5.60 4.13 4.68
C LEU A 325 6.52 2.98 5.13
N LYS A 326 6.75 1.97 4.27
CA LYS A 326 7.61 0.82 4.60
C LYS A 326 9.06 1.22 4.87
N ASP A 327 9.60 2.19 4.14
CA ASP A 327 10.95 2.69 4.35
C ASP A 327 11.10 3.32 5.73
N VAL A 328 10.13 4.15 6.14
CA VAL A 328 10.15 4.76 7.47
C VAL A 328 9.92 3.72 8.56
N LEU A 329 8.96 2.82 8.39
CA LEU A 329 8.70 1.76 9.39
C LEU A 329 9.90 0.82 9.58
N ALA A 330 10.74 0.65 8.56
CA ALA A 330 11.95 -0.17 8.63
C ALA A 330 13.15 0.54 9.30
N LEU A 331 13.08 1.85 9.54
CA LEU A 331 14.08 2.54 10.37
C LEU A 331 13.92 2.13 11.83
N PRO A 332 15.00 2.19 12.65
CA PRO A 332 14.85 2.05 14.09
C PRO A 332 13.86 3.10 14.61
N TRP A 333 12.94 2.69 15.48
CA TRP A 333 11.84 3.50 15.99
C TRP A 333 10.83 3.97 14.92
N GLY A 334 10.81 3.35 13.73
CA GLY A 334 9.98 3.77 12.60
C GLY A 334 8.48 3.88 12.92
N PHE A 335 7.94 2.96 13.72
CA PHE A 335 6.56 3.08 14.22
C PHE A 335 6.38 4.29 15.13
N GLU A 336 7.31 4.56 16.04
CA GLU A 336 7.22 5.67 16.99
C GLU A 336 7.35 7.02 16.28
N ILE A 337 8.18 7.08 15.22
CA ILE A 337 8.29 8.25 14.34
C ILE A 337 6.98 8.48 13.59
N TYR A 338 6.40 7.44 12.98
CA TYR A 338 5.11 7.57 12.31
C TYR A 338 4.01 7.98 13.31
N SER A 339 3.93 7.34 14.48
CA SER A 339 3.03 7.69 15.58
C SER A 339 3.19 9.12 16.05
N LEU A 340 4.43 9.61 16.11
CA LEU A 340 4.71 11.01 16.41
C LEU A 340 4.16 11.92 15.30
N LEU A 341 4.45 11.64 14.03
CA LEU A 341 3.99 12.42 12.87
C LEU A 341 2.46 12.48 12.75
N THR A 342 1.73 11.46 13.20
CA THR A 342 0.25 11.53 13.21
C THR A 342 -0.31 12.47 14.28
N ARG A 343 0.47 12.81 15.32
CA ARG A 343 0.05 13.67 16.44
C ARG A 343 0.67 15.06 16.37
N TRP A 344 1.95 15.12 16.04
CA TRP A 344 2.72 16.33 15.81
C TRP A 344 3.34 16.27 14.42
N ASN A 345 2.96 17.20 13.55
CA ASN A 345 3.52 17.31 12.22
C ASN A 345 3.74 18.78 11.87
N PRO A 346 4.98 19.28 11.84
CA PRO A 346 5.21 20.69 11.59
C PRO A 346 4.87 21.12 10.16
N LEU A 347 4.75 20.18 9.22
CA LEU A 347 4.28 20.41 7.84
C LEU A 347 2.77 20.66 7.76
N ASN A 348 2.01 20.30 8.80
CA ASN A 348 0.61 20.71 8.90
C ASN A 348 0.54 22.14 9.48
N ILE A 349 0.65 23.14 8.60
CA ILE A 349 0.67 24.56 9.02
C ILE A 349 -0.62 25.02 9.72
N ARG A 350 -1.75 24.34 9.46
CA ARG A 350 -3.06 24.65 10.06
C ARG A 350 -3.23 24.01 11.43
N ARG A 351 -2.71 22.79 11.64
CA ARG A 351 -2.83 22.04 12.89
C ARG A 351 -1.57 21.17 13.13
N PRO A 352 -0.46 21.77 13.58
CA PRO A 352 0.78 21.03 13.81
C PRO A 352 0.74 20.20 15.11
N LEU A 353 -0.20 20.48 16.02
CA LEU A 353 -0.35 19.81 17.31
C LEU A 353 -1.82 19.42 17.56
N PRO A 354 -2.10 18.42 18.40
CA PRO A 354 -3.45 18.11 18.83
C PRO A 354 -4.04 19.29 19.62
N ARG A 355 -5.36 19.49 19.52
CA ARG A 355 -6.06 20.51 20.29
C ARG A 355 -6.16 20.10 21.78
N PRO A 356 -6.27 21.09 22.69
CA PRO A 356 -6.59 20.82 24.09
C PRO A 356 -7.90 20.04 24.24
N ALA A 357 -8.08 19.38 25.38
CA ALA A 357 -9.30 18.64 25.66
C ALA A 357 -10.55 19.54 25.52
N SER A 358 -11.48 19.09 24.68
CA SER A 358 -12.72 19.81 24.37
C SER A 358 -13.83 19.57 25.41
N GLY A 359 -13.69 18.50 26.21
CA GLY A 359 -14.73 18.02 27.13
C GLY A 359 -15.78 17.09 26.50
N TYR A 360 -15.89 17.06 25.16
CA TYR A 360 -16.85 16.20 24.47
C TYR A 360 -16.41 14.73 24.43
N LYS A 361 -17.39 13.83 24.52
CA LYS A 361 -17.25 12.37 24.42
C LYS A 361 -18.02 11.88 23.20
N VAL A 362 -17.34 11.16 22.32
CA VAL A 362 -17.93 10.63 21.09
C VAL A 362 -17.90 9.10 21.11
N LEU A 363 -19.05 8.48 20.83
CA LEU A 363 -19.16 7.05 20.57
C LEU A 363 -19.03 6.81 19.06
N ILE A 364 -18.05 6.00 18.65
CA ILE A 364 -17.90 5.54 17.26
C ILE A 364 -18.42 4.11 17.14
N VAL A 365 -19.32 3.88 16.19
CA VAL A 365 -19.90 2.56 15.90
C VAL A 365 -19.20 1.96 14.68
N GLY A 366 -18.36 0.96 14.89
CA GLY A 366 -17.59 0.24 13.87
C GLY A 366 -16.15 0.74 13.76
N LEU A 367 -15.20 -0.20 13.72
CA LEU A 367 -13.76 0.04 13.65
C LEU A 367 -13.16 -0.38 12.30
N GLY A 368 -13.94 -0.18 11.23
CA GLY A 368 -13.43 -0.17 9.86
C GLY A 368 -12.74 1.14 9.49
N PRO A 369 -12.36 1.33 8.21
CA PRO A 369 -11.63 2.51 7.75
C PRO A 369 -12.27 3.86 8.10
N ALA A 370 -13.59 3.98 8.00
CA ALA A 370 -14.27 5.19 8.43
C ALA A 370 -14.12 5.45 9.93
N GLY A 371 -14.27 4.41 10.76
CA GLY A 371 -14.28 4.53 12.22
C GLY A 371 -12.92 4.82 12.81
N PHE A 372 -11.87 4.08 12.42
CA PHE A 372 -10.52 4.31 12.94
C PHE A 372 -9.93 5.66 12.46
N THR A 373 -10.28 6.10 11.24
CA THR A 373 -9.83 7.40 10.71
C THR A 373 -10.56 8.55 11.40
N LEU A 374 -11.87 8.42 11.60
CA LEU A 374 -12.63 9.42 12.37
C LEU A 374 -12.13 9.49 13.82
N ALA A 375 -11.85 8.35 14.46
CA ALA A 375 -11.27 8.30 15.79
C ALA A 375 -9.96 9.09 15.85
N HIS A 376 -9.07 8.88 14.88
CA HIS A 376 -7.80 9.60 14.81
C HIS A 376 -8.00 11.13 14.84
N HIS A 377 -8.88 11.64 13.97
CA HIS A 377 -9.16 13.07 13.87
C HIS A 377 -9.83 13.62 15.12
N LEU A 378 -10.87 12.97 15.64
CA LEU A 378 -11.59 13.43 16.83
C LEU A 378 -10.68 13.50 18.05
N VAL A 379 -9.80 12.52 18.23
CA VAL A 379 -8.85 12.54 19.35
C VAL A 379 -7.79 13.63 19.14
N ASN A 380 -7.40 13.95 17.89
CA ASN A 380 -6.56 15.11 17.57
C ASN A 380 -7.30 16.46 17.76
N ASP A 381 -8.62 16.48 17.67
CA ASP A 381 -9.46 17.64 18.00
C ASP A 381 -9.77 17.78 19.49
N GLY A 382 -9.20 16.92 20.34
CA GLY A 382 -9.31 17.00 21.79
C GLY A 382 -10.58 16.34 22.35
N HIS A 383 -11.28 15.53 21.57
CA HIS A 383 -12.42 14.75 22.05
C HIS A 383 -11.97 13.46 22.72
N PHE A 384 -12.73 12.99 23.70
CA PHE A 384 -12.63 11.62 24.18
C PHE A 384 -13.43 10.71 23.26
N VAL A 385 -12.84 9.61 22.80
CA VAL A 385 -13.48 8.68 21.88
C VAL A 385 -13.57 7.30 22.52
N ALA A 386 -14.79 6.75 22.57
CA ALA A 386 -15.00 5.34 22.77
C ALA A 386 -15.50 4.73 21.46
N ALA A 387 -14.92 3.63 21.02
CA ALA A 387 -15.36 2.91 19.84
C ALA A 387 -15.92 1.54 20.20
N ILE A 388 -16.95 1.10 19.49
CA ILE A 388 -17.52 -0.23 19.62
C ILE A 388 -17.49 -0.94 18.27
N ASP A 389 -17.27 -2.25 18.27
CA ASP A 389 -17.43 -3.08 17.08
C ASP A 389 -18.27 -4.32 17.42
N GLY A 390 -19.09 -4.75 16.46
CA GLY A 390 -19.88 -5.98 16.60
C GLY A 390 -19.00 -7.24 16.60
N LEU A 391 -17.84 -7.18 15.96
CA LEU A 391 -16.84 -8.25 15.99
C LEU A 391 -16.08 -8.24 17.31
N LYS A 392 -15.72 -9.43 17.79
CA LYS A 392 -14.79 -9.57 18.92
C LYS A 392 -13.45 -8.97 18.50
N ILE A 393 -12.90 -8.11 19.35
CA ILE A 393 -11.55 -7.56 19.19
C ILE A 393 -10.64 -8.33 20.13
N GLU A 394 -9.63 -9.00 19.57
CA GLU A 394 -8.66 -9.71 20.39
C GLU A 394 -7.74 -8.72 21.11
N PRO A 395 -7.42 -8.92 22.39
CA PRO A 395 -6.51 -8.04 23.11
C PRO A 395 -5.09 -8.13 22.55
N LEU A 396 -4.36 -7.01 22.57
CA LEU A 396 -2.91 -7.04 22.36
C LEU A 396 -2.20 -7.24 23.72
N PRO A 397 -0.97 -7.77 23.72
CA PRO A 397 -0.14 -7.76 24.92
C PRO A 397 -0.04 -6.35 25.52
N PRO A 398 -0.26 -6.15 26.83
CA PRO A 398 -0.30 -4.82 27.45
C PRO A 398 1.01 -4.02 27.29
N GLU A 399 2.15 -4.72 27.25
CA GLU A 399 3.47 -4.17 26.97
C GLU A 399 3.60 -3.59 25.56
N ILE A 400 2.74 -4.00 24.61
CA ILE A 400 2.66 -3.43 23.26
C ILE A 400 1.51 -2.41 23.19
N GLY A 401 0.30 -2.79 23.58
CA GLY A 401 -0.91 -1.96 23.38
C GLY A 401 -1.12 -0.86 24.43
N GLY A 402 -0.50 -0.98 25.61
CA GLY A 402 -0.68 -0.05 26.73
C GLY A 402 -2.02 -0.20 27.47
N VAL A 403 -2.75 -1.29 27.24
CA VAL A 403 -4.07 -1.57 27.82
C VAL A 403 -4.11 -3.02 28.28
N ALA A 404 -4.47 -3.26 29.55
CA ALA A 404 -4.64 -4.60 30.10
C ALA A 404 -6.03 -5.19 29.78
N LEU A 405 -6.21 -6.49 30.03
CA LEU A 405 -7.47 -7.20 29.76
C LEU A 405 -8.67 -6.62 30.51
N ASP A 406 -8.45 -6.00 31.67
CA ASP A 406 -9.47 -5.32 32.47
C ASP A 406 -9.77 -3.88 31.97
N GLY A 407 -9.11 -3.44 30.90
CA GLY A 407 -9.21 -2.09 30.34
C GLY A 407 -8.33 -1.04 31.02
N SER A 408 -7.58 -1.40 32.06
CA SER A 408 -6.68 -0.47 32.74
C SER A 408 -5.48 -0.10 31.87
N ARG A 409 -5.01 1.15 31.99
CA ARG A 409 -3.81 1.62 31.30
C ARG A 409 -2.55 1.04 31.93
N ARG A 410 -1.62 0.61 31.09
CA ARG A 410 -0.31 0.10 31.50
C ARG A 410 0.79 0.83 30.73
N ALA A 411 1.99 0.85 31.30
CA ALA A 411 3.18 1.24 30.56
C ALA A 411 3.37 0.26 29.39
N PHE A 412 3.80 0.79 28.26
CA PHE A 412 4.13 0.01 27.07
C PHE A 412 5.55 0.32 26.64
N GLU A 413 6.16 -0.62 25.93
CA GLU A 413 7.50 -0.52 25.39
C GLU A 413 7.46 0.20 24.03
N PRO A 414 8.33 1.21 23.83
CA PRO A 414 8.55 1.77 22.51
C PRO A 414 9.04 0.69 21.53
N ILE A 415 8.51 0.68 20.31
CA ILE A 415 8.83 -0.33 19.30
C ILE A 415 10.07 0.12 18.53
N ARG A 416 11.21 -0.53 18.80
CA ARG A 416 12.46 -0.25 18.09
C ARG A 416 12.45 -0.78 16.67
N ASP A 417 11.96 -1.99 16.45
CA ASP A 417 11.91 -2.63 15.13
C ASP A 417 10.49 -3.11 14.84
N VAL A 418 9.87 -2.57 13.80
CA VAL A 418 8.51 -2.95 13.41
C VAL A 418 8.41 -4.43 13.03
N ALA A 419 9.51 -5.06 12.61
CA ALA A 419 9.53 -6.47 12.24
C ALA A 419 9.14 -7.37 13.41
N SER A 420 9.34 -6.93 14.66
CA SER A 420 8.88 -7.66 15.85
C SER A 420 7.36 -7.77 15.96
N LEU A 421 6.62 -6.96 15.19
CA LEU A 421 5.15 -6.96 15.15
C LEU A 421 4.59 -7.73 13.96
N VAL A 422 5.43 -8.09 12.98
CA VAL A 422 5.01 -8.71 11.73
C VAL A 422 4.76 -10.19 11.93
N GLU A 423 3.58 -10.64 11.53
CA GLU A 423 3.19 -12.04 11.51
C GLU A 423 2.95 -12.50 10.07
N SER A 424 3.22 -13.78 9.79
CA SER A 424 2.74 -14.41 8.55
C SER A 424 1.21 -14.32 8.50
N LEU A 425 0.65 -14.04 7.34
CA LEU A 425 -0.82 -14.05 7.18
C LEU A 425 -1.41 -15.45 7.33
N ASP A 426 -0.62 -16.50 7.09
CA ASP A 426 -1.02 -17.89 7.37
C ASP A 426 -1.22 -18.15 8.86
N ASP A 427 -0.48 -17.45 9.72
CA ASP A 427 -0.40 -17.75 11.16
C ASP A 427 -1.14 -16.72 12.01
N ARG A 428 -1.14 -15.45 11.59
CA ARG A 428 -1.75 -14.33 12.30
C ARG A 428 -3.17 -14.64 12.79
N VAL A 429 -3.43 -14.33 14.05
CA VAL A 429 -4.77 -14.39 14.62
C VAL A 429 -5.61 -13.23 14.08
N MET A 430 -6.86 -13.54 13.74
CA MET A 430 -7.85 -12.54 13.36
C MET A 430 -8.07 -11.56 14.52
N ALA A 431 -7.61 -10.32 14.40
CA ALA A 431 -7.62 -9.36 15.50
C ALA A 431 -9.01 -8.72 15.74
N GLY A 432 -9.90 -8.81 14.75
CA GLY A 432 -11.25 -8.23 14.78
C GLY A 432 -11.30 -6.70 14.66
N PHE A 433 -10.14 -6.05 14.47
CA PHE A 433 -10.00 -4.62 14.22
C PHE A 433 -9.74 -4.37 12.73
N GLY A 434 -10.42 -3.40 12.11
CA GLY A 434 -10.21 -3.02 10.71
C GLY A 434 -11.41 -3.22 9.78
N GLY A 435 -12.51 -3.80 10.26
CA GLY A 435 -13.72 -4.04 9.45
C GLY A 435 -13.40 -4.85 8.18
N VAL A 436 -13.89 -4.40 7.02
CA VAL A 436 -13.66 -5.07 5.71
C VAL A 436 -12.16 -5.25 5.41
N ALA A 437 -11.27 -4.42 5.93
CA ALA A 437 -9.83 -4.60 5.74
C ALA A 437 -9.30 -5.85 6.46
N GLU A 438 -9.94 -6.27 7.55
CA GLU A 438 -9.58 -7.48 8.31
C GLU A 438 -10.27 -8.72 7.74
N TYR A 439 -11.59 -8.69 7.55
CA TYR A 439 -12.39 -9.87 7.19
C TYR A 439 -12.76 -10.01 5.72
N GLY A 440 -12.59 -8.95 4.92
CA GLY A 440 -12.99 -8.93 3.51
C GLY A 440 -11.80 -8.97 2.57
N ILE A 441 -10.84 -8.05 2.72
CA ILE A 441 -9.62 -8.01 1.91
C ILE A 441 -8.77 -9.23 2.24
N THR A 442 -8.30 -9.90 1.19
CA THR A 442 -7.59 -11.18 1.26
C THR A 442 -6.08 -10.98 1.30
N VAL A 443 -5.33 -12.05 1.06
CA VAL A 443 -3.85 -12.14 1.11
C VAL A 443 -3.12 -11.34 0.02
N ARG A 444 -3.85 -10.49 -0.72
CA ARG A 444 -3.29 -9.51 -1.66
C ARG A 444 -2.84 -8.22 -0.96
N TRP A 445 -3.21 -8.00 0.30
CA TRP A 445 -2.81 -6.82 1.08
C TRP A 445 -2.24 -7.25 2.43
N ASP A 446 -1.23 -6.52 2.91
CA ASP A 446 -0.53 -6.85 4.15
C ASP A 446 -1.34 -6.40 5.37
N LYS A 447 -2.07 -7.34 5.98
CA LYS A 447 -2.92 -7.09 7.15
C LYS A 447 -2.13 -6.72 8.41
N ASN A 448 -0.79 -6.84 8.41
CA ASN A 448 0.01 -6.35 9.53
C ASN A 448 -0.15 -4.83 9.73
N PHE A 449 -0.50 -4.07 8.68
CA PHE A 449 -0.79 -2.65 8.80
C PHE A 449 -1.99 -2.35 9.71
N LEU A 450 -2.94 -3.27 9.90
CA LEU A 450 -4.02 -3.09 10.86
C LEU A 450 -3.52 -3.01 12.30
N LYS A 451 -2.45 -3.74 12.63
CA LYS A 451 -1.81 -3.65 13.95
C LYS A 451 -1.15 -2.28 14.14
N ILE A 452 -0.51 -1.76 13.09
CA ILE A 452 0.07 -0.39 13.10
C ILE A 452 -1.03 0.64 13.37
N ILE A 453 -2.12 0.61 12.61
CA ILE A 453 -3.25 1.55 12.75
C ILE A 453 -3.87 1.45 14.14
N ARG A 454 -4.07 0.23 14.64
CA ARG A 454 -4.59 -0.01 15.99
C ARG A 454 -3.71 0.65 17.04
N LEU A 455 -2.39 0.47 16.98
CA LEU A 455 -1.46 1.04 17.95
C LEU A 455 -1.40 2.57 17.91
N LEU A 456 -1.61 3.19 16.74
CA LEU A 456 -1.73 4.66 16.62
C LEU A 456 -2.90 5.21 17.46
N LEU A 457 -3.96 4.42 17.67
CA LEU A 457 -5.14 4.80 18.43
C LEU A 457 -5.12 4.28 19.86
N GLU A 458 -4.92 2.97 20.05
CA GLU A 458 -5.06 2.28 21.33
C GLU A 458 -4.11 2.83 22.39
N ARG A 459 -2.91 3.28 22.01
CA ARG A 459 -1.94 3.91 22.94
C ARG A 459 -2.32 5.33 23.39
N ARG A 460 -3.38 5.94 22.82
CA ARG A 460 -3.82 7.30 23.17
C ARG A 460 -4.76 7.26 24.37
N ALA A 461 -4.45 8.01 25.42
CA ALA A 461 -5.22 8.03 26.67
C ALA A 461 -6.71 8.40 26.48
N SER A 462 -7.02 9.23 25.49
CA SER A 462 -8.37 9.68 25.14
C SER A 462 -9.11 8.78 24.14
N PHE A 463 -8.61 7.57 23.89
CA PHE A 463 -9.26 6.57 23.02
C PHE A 463 -9.43 5.23 23.73
N SER A 464 -10.63 4.67 23.69
CA SER A 464 -10.92 3.30 24.14
C SER A 464 -11.71 2.55 23.06
N MET A 465 -11.59 1.23 23.01
CA MET A 465 -12.38 0.41 22.08
C MET A 465 -12.88 -0.89 22.71
N TYR A 466 -14.02 -1.36 22.24
CA TYR A 466 -14.71 -2.54 22.75
C TYR A 466 -15.25 -3.39 21.60
N GLY A 467 -14.82 -4.64 21.50
CA GLY A 467 -15.35 -5.60 20.54
C GLY A 467 -16.53 -6.41 21.10
N GLY A 468 -17.29 -7.08 20.23
CA GLY A 468 -18.44 -7.90 20.60
C GLY A 468 -19.66 -7.09 21.07
N VAL A 469 -19.69 -5.79 20.76
CA VAL A 469 -20.73 -4.87 21.20
C VAL A 469 -21.57 -4.46 19.99
N ARG A 470 -22.79 -4.98 19.91
CA ARG A 470 -23.71 -4.68 18.81
C ARG A 470 -24.50 -3.40 19.10
N PHE A 471 -24.28 -2.37 18.28
CA PHE A 471 -25.12 -1.17 18.29
C PHE A 471 -26.55 -1.48 17.79
N GLY A 472 -27.56 -0.92 18.46
CA GLY A 472 -28.97 -1.26 18.29
C GLY A 472 -29.40 -2.55 19.00
N GLY A 473 -28.51 -3.16 19.79
CA GLY A 473 -28.78 -4.37 20.58
C GLY A 473 -28.22 -4.24 21.99
N THR A 474 -26.92 -4.56 22.16
CA THR A 474 -26.20 -4.44 23.44
C THR A 474 -26.18 -3.00 23.95
N ILE A 475 -26.02 -2.04 23.04
CA ILE A 475 -26.09 -0.61 23.30
C ILE A 475 -27.01 0.02 22.25
N THR A 476 -27.95 0.84 22.68
CA THR A 476 -28.88 1.58 21.81
C THR A 476 -28.42 3.03 21.69
N ILE A 477 -29.06 3.79 20.81
CA ILE A 477 -28.80 5.23 20.71
C ILE A 477 -29.15 5.95 22.02
N ASP A 478 -30.28 5.61 22.64
CA ASP A 478 -30.72 6.23 23.89
C ASP A 478 -29.77 5.91 25.04
N SER A 479 -29.36 4.63 25.18
CA SER A 479 -28.44 4.25 26.25
C SER A 479 -27.03 4.83 26.06
N ALA A 480 -26.60 5.08 24.82
CA ALA A 480 -25.36 5.82 24.58
C ALA A 480 -25.43 7.25 25.13
N PHE A 481 -26.54 7.97 24.91
CA PHE A 481 -26.72 9.31 25.48
C PHE A 481 -26.85 9.28 27.01
N GLU A 482 -27.53 8.28 27.58
CA GLU A 482 -27.63 8.07 29.04
C GLU A 482 -26.26 7.80 29.68
N LEU A 483 -25.35 7.10 28.99
CA LEU A 483 -23.96 6.91 29.42
C LEU A 483 -23.11 8.19 29.34
N GLY A 484 -23.69 9.28 28.82
CA GLY A 484 -23.07 10.61 28.78
C GLY A 484 -22.18 10.84 27.57
N PHE A 485 -22.40 10.13 26.45
CA PHE A 485 -21.83 10.51 25.16
C PHE A 485 -22.57 11.72 24.60
N ASP A 486 -21.84 12.68 24.03
CA ASP A 486 -22.43 13.88 23.42
C ASP A 486 -22.81 13.63 21.94
N HIS A 487 -22.07 12.74 21.29
CA HIS A 487 -22.26 12.40 19.87
C HIS A 487 -22.09 10.90 19.62
N VAL A 488 -22.81 10.41 18.61
CA VAL A 488 -22.68 9.05 18.09
C VAL A 488 -22.37 9.12 16.60
N ALA A 489 -21.25 8.54 16.18
CA ALA A 489 -20.85 8.42 14.79
C ALA A 489 -21.10 7.00 14.26
N LEU A 490 -21.90 6.89 13.21
CA LEU A 490 -22.25 5.60 12.60
C LEU A 490 -21.26 5.24 11.49
N CYS A 491 -20.30 4.38 11.80
CA CYS A 491 -19.25 3.90 10.90
C CYS A 491 -19.36 2.38 10.63
N ALA A 492 -20.56 1.82 10.74
CA ALA A 492 -20.81 0.37 10.72
C ALA A 492 -20.63 -0.30 9.33
N GLY A 493 -20.40 0.48 8.28
CA GLY A 493 -20.25 -0.01 6.91
C GLY A 493 -21.54 -0.56 6.30
N ALA A 494 -21.40 -1.27 5.18
CA ALA A 494 -22.50 -1.86 4.41
C ALA A 494 -22.47 -3.39 4.48
N GLY A 495 -22.70 -3.95 5.66
CA GLY A 495 -22.60 -5.40 5.91
C GLY A 495 -23.77 -6.24 5.40
N ARG A 496 -24.84 -5.65 4.87
CA ARG A 496 -26.01 -6.38 4.37
C ARG A 496 -25.71 -6.96 2.98
N PRO A 497 -25.75 -8.30 2.78
CA PRO A 497 -25.47 -8.90 1.49
C PRO A 497 -26.57 -8.59 0.45
N THR A 498 -26.17 -8.48 -0.81
CA THR A 498 -27.10 -8.42 -1.95
C THR A 498 -27.52 -9.83 -2.33
N VAL A 499 -28.79 -10.17 -2.07
CA VAL A 499 -29.34 -11.48 -2.44
C VAL A 499 -29.88 -11.42 -3.86
N ILE A 500 -29.36 -12.28 -4.74
CA ILE A 500 -29.89 -12.45 -6.10
C ILE A 500 -31.17 -13.30 -6.02
N PRO A 501 -32.33 -12.80 -6.47
CA PRO A 501 -33.55 -13.60 -6.49
C PRO A 501 -33.41 -14.71 -7.54
N MET A 502 -33.22 -15.95 -7.08
CA MET A 502 -33.07 -17.12 -7.94
C MET A 502 -33.79 -18.33 -7.35
N LYS A 503 -34.30 -19.21 -8.23
CA LYS A 503 -34.87 -20.49 -7.83
C LYS A 503 -33.79 -21.29 -7.08
N ASN A 504 -34.16 -21.91 -5.96
CA ASN A 504 -33.26 -22.68 -5.10
C ASN A 504 -32.08 -21.87 -4.50
N GLY A 505 -32.21 -20.55 -4.32
CA GLY A 505 -31.16 -19.71 -3.74
C GLY A 505 -30.76 -20.00 -2.28
N LEU A 506 -31.47 -20.92 -1.61
CA LEU A 506 -31.17 -21.42 -0.26
C LEU A 506 -30.81 -22.92 -0.25
N ALA A 507 -30.59 -23.53 -1.41
CA ALA A 507 -30.20 -24.93 -1.49
C ALA A 507 -28.84 -25.17 -0.83
N PRO A 508 -28.60 -26.37 -0.26
CA PRO A 508 -27.28 -26.72 0.29
C PRO A 508 -26.16 -26.46 -0.73
N GLY A 509 -25.13 -25.71 -0.31
CA GLY A 509 -24.01 -25.30 -1.15
C GLY A 509 -24.13 -23.90 -1.76
N VAL A 510 -25.32 -23.28 -1.78
CA VAL A 510 -25.49 -21.88 -2.17
C VAL A 510 -25.16 -20.97 -0.98
N ARG A 511 -24.21 -20.05 -1.14
CA ARG A 511 -23.76 -19.11 -0.09
C ARG A 511 -23.54 -17.72 -0.67
N GLN A 512 -23.73 -16.69 0.15
CA GLN A 512 -23.29 -15.35 -0.20
C GLN A 512 -21.77 -15.26 -0.10
N ALA A 513 -21.17 -14.50 -1.02
CA ALA A 513 -19.71 -14.30 -1.05
C ALA A 513 -19.18 -13.64 0.23
N SER A 514 -19.91 -12.66 0.77
CA SER A 514 -19.59 -12.03 2.06
C SER A 514 -19.57 -13.05 3.20
N ASP A 515 -20.56 -13.94 3.25
CA ASP A 515 -20.71 -14.92 4.33
C ASP A 515 -19.59 -15.97 4.24
N PHE A 516 -19.22 -16.39 3.02
CA PHE A 516 -18.08 -17.28 2.80
C PHE A 516 -16.76 -16.65 3.27
N LEU A 517 -16.46 -15.43 2.82
CA LEU A 517 -15.22 -14.74 3.20
C LEU A 517 -15.16 -14.45 4.69
N MET A 518 -16.26 -13.95 5.27
CA MET A 518 -16.35 -13.72 6.70
C MET A 518 -16.21 -15.01 7.51
N ALA A 519 -16.87 -16.10 7.10
CA ALA A 519 -16.72 -17.38 7.77
C ALA A 519 -15.28 -17.89 7.68
N LEU A 520 -14.67 -17.84 6.49
CA LEU A 520 -13.30 -18.30 6.26
C LEU A 520 -12.30 -17.54 7.14
N GLN A 521 -12.40 -16.21 7.14
CA GLN A 521 -11.50 -15.33 7.85
C GLN A 521 -11.83 -15.34 9.36
N LEU A 522 -13.02 -14.87 9.78
CA LEU A 522 -13.37 -14.67 11.21
C LEU A 522 -13.34 -15.93 12.08
N THR A 523 -13.66 -17.09 11.51
CA THR A 523 -13.62 -18.34 12.29
C THR A 523 -12.25 -19.02 12.23
N GLY A 524 -11.31 -18.47 11.44
CA GLY A 524 -10.03 -19.09 11.15
C GLY A 524 -10.21 -20.46 10.52
N ALA A 525 -11.18 -20.66 9.62
CA ALA A 525 -11.51 -21.99 9.11
C ALA A 525 -10.32 -22.67 8.41
N ALA A 526 -9.45 -21.87 7.78
CA ALA A 526 -8.20 -22.30 7.17
C ALA A 526 -7.12 -22.74 8.17
N LYS A 527 -7.22 -22.38 9.46
CA LYS A 527 -6.25 -22.75 10.49
C LYS A 527 -6.41 -24.22 10.86
N THR A 528 -5.30 -24.90 11.09
CA THR A 528 -5.24 -26.34 11.38
C THR A 528 -5.89 -26.69 12.72
N ASP A 529 -5.68 -25.84 13.72
CA ASP A 529 -6.21 -25.95 15.09
C ASP A 529 -7.68 -25.47 15.23
N SER A 530 -8.22 -24.75 14.24
CA SER A 530 -9.61 -24.28 14.28
C SER A 530 -10.61 -25.44 14.16
N ILE A 531 -11.65 -25.46 15.00
CA ILE A 531 -12.76 -26.41 14.88
C ILE A 531 -13.86 -25.94 13.91
N ALA A 532 -13.71 -24.77 13.29
CA ALA A 532 -14.70 -24.23 12.37
C ALA A 532 -14.92 -25.17 11.17
N ASN A 533 -16.19 -25.40 10.85
CA ASN A 533 -16.60 -26.31 9.77
C ASN A 533 -17.17 -25.52 8.59
N LEU A 534 -16.28 -24.89 7.82
CA LEU A 534 -16.63 -24.30 6.52
C LEU A 534 -16.38 -25.37 5.45
N THR A 535 -17.43 -25.81 4.78
CA THR A 535 -17.33 -26.84 3.73
C THR A 535 -17.48 -26.25 2.34
N VAL A 536 -16.54 -26.62 1.47
CA VAL A 536 -16.51 -26.32 0.03
C VAL A 536 -16.25 -27.62 -0.72
N ARG A 537 -16.92 -27.79 -1.87
CA ARG A 537 -16.67 -28.88 -2.81
C ARG A 537 -16.47 -28.28 -4.21
N LEU A 538 -15.40 -28.67 -4.87
CA LEU A 538 -15.16 -28.27 -6.26
C LEU A 538 -15.92 -29.18 -7.24
N PRO A 539 -16.38 -28.66 -8.40
CA PRO A 539 -16.23 -27.28 -8.86
C PRO A 539 -17.15 -26.29 -8.12
N VAL A 540 -16.72 -25.04 -8.01
CA VAL A 540 -17.52 -23.91 -7.49
C VAL A 540 -17.84 -22.92 -8.62
N VAL A 541 -18.98 -22.25 -8.50
CA VAL A 541 -19.39 -21.14 -9.39
C VAL A 541 -19.51 -19.87 -8.55
N VAL A 542 -18.79 -18.82 -8.93
CA VAL A 542 -18.85 -17.51 -8.27
C VAL A 542 -19.54 -16.52 -9.19
N ILE A 543 -20.63 -15.91 -8.71
CA ILE A 543 -21.44 -14.96 -9.48
C ILE A 543 -21.09 -13.53 -9.06
N GLY A 544 -20.42 -12.79 -9.93
CA GLY A 544 -20.09 -11.37 -9.74
C GLY A 544 -18.81 -10.95 -10.46
N GLY A 545 -18.63 -9.64 -10.64
CA GLY A 545 -17.44 -9.06 -11.31
C GLY A 545 -16.65 -8.07 -10.44
N GLY A 546 -17.04 -7.89 -9.17
CA GLY A 546 -16.33 -7.02 -8.23
C GLY A 546 -15.23 -7.74 -7.46
N LEU A 547 -14.49 -6.99 -6.63
CA LEU A 547 -13.40 -7.54 -5.80
C LEU A 547 -13.86 -8.71 -4.92
N THR A 548 -15.05 -8.63 -4.31
CA THR A 548 -15.62 -9.72 -3.50
C THR A 548 -15.73 -11.04 -4.28
N ALA A 549 -16.06 -10.99 -5.58
CA ALA A 549 -16.14 -12.19 -6.41
C ALA A 549 -14.75 -12.76 -6.73
N ILE A 550 -13.77 -11.89 -7.04
CA ILE A 550 -12.37 -12.29 -7.27
C ILE A 550 -11.76 -12.89 -6.01
N ASP A 551 -11.95 -12.23 -4.87
CA ASP A 551 -11.49 -12.69 -3.56
C ASP A 551 -12.14 -14.06 -3.23
N THR A 552 -13.46 -14.22 -3.41
CA THR A 552 -14.14 -15.52 -3.22
C THR A 552 -13.60 -16.61 -4.13
N ALA A 553 -13.36 -16.31 -5.41
CA ALA A 553 -12.85 -17.29 -6.37
C ALA A 553 -11.42 -17.75 -6.03
N THR A 554 -10.54 -16.83 -5.65
CA THR A 554 -9.16 -17.17 -5.28
C THR A 554 -9.06 -17.85 -3.92
N GLU A 555 -9.86 -17.44 -2.94
CA GLU A 555 -9.88 -18.01 -1.60
C GLU A 555 -10.47 -19.43 -1.57
N SER A 556 -11.52 -19.70 -2.35
CA SER A 556 -12.11 -21.03 -2.44
C SER A 556 -11.14 -22.07 -3.03
N LEU A 557 -10.32 -21.68 -4.01
CA LEU A 557 -9.27 -22.53 -4.57
C LEU A 557 -8.12 -22.79 -3.58
N ALA A 558 -7.73 -21.79 -2.78
CA ALA A 558 -6.69 -21.93 -1.76
C ALA A 558 -7.17 -22.73 -0.54
N TYR A 559 -8.44 -22.57 -0.15
CA TYR A 559 -9.01 -23.22 1.03
C TYR A 559 -9.30 -24.71 0.83
N TYR A 560 -9.72 -25.12 -0.38
CA TYR A 560 -10.15 -26.50 -0.61
C TYR A 560 -9.08 -27.56 -0.28
N PRO A 561 -7.81 -27.43 -0.70
CA PRO A 561 -6.75 -28.37 -0.29
C PRO A 561 -6.58 -28.44 1.22
N LEU A 562 -6.53 -27.29 1.91
CA LEU A 562 -6.37 -27.22 3.36
C LEU A 562 -7.54 -27.86 4.11
N GLN A 563 -8.77 -27.69 3.60
CA GLN A 563 -9.94 -28.39 4.13
C GLN A 563 -9.78 -29.91 4.03
N VAL A 564 -9.33 -30.41 2.88
CA VAL A 564 -9.13 -31.86 2.64
C VAL A 564 -8.03 -32.40 3.55
N GLU A 565 -6.89 -31.72 3.65
CA GLU A 565 -5.77 -32.11 4.52
C GLU A 565 -6.18 -32.13 6.00
N LYS A 566 -6.91 -31.10 6.44
CA LYS A 566 -7.43 -31.02 7.81
C LYS A 566 -8.42 -32.13 8.12
N PHE A 567 -9.30 -32.46 7.18
CA PHE A 567 -10.21 -33.59 7.32
C PHE A 567 -9.45 -34.92 7.37
N LEU A 568 -8.50 -35.13 6.44
CA LEU A 568 -7.69 -36.34 6.35
C LEU A 568 -6.90 -36.58 7.64
N SER A 569 -6.19 -35.57 8.13
CA SER A 569 -5.42 -35.66 9.37
C SER A 569 -6.29 -36.06 10.56
N ARG A 570 -7.46 -35.44 10.73
CA ARG A 570 -8.41 -35.79 11.80
C ARG A 570 -8.97 -37.20 11.63
N TYR A 571 -9.26 -37.58 10.40
CA TYR A 571 -9.74 -38.92 10.08
C TYR A 571 -8.68 -39.97 10.43
N GLU A 572 -7.43 -39.79 10.03
CA GLU A 572 -6.33 -40.71 10.32
C GLU A 572 -6.07 -40.85 11.83
N ILE A 573 -6.10 -39.74 12.58
CA ILE A 573 -6.00 -39.76 14.05
C ILE A 573 -7.15 -40.60 14.65
N LEU A 574 -8.40 -40.33 14.24
CA LEU A 574 -9.56 -41.06 14.75
C LEU A 574 -9.55 -42.54 14.38
N VAL A 575 -9.10 -42.88 13.16
CA VAL A 575 -8.97 -44.28 12.71
C VAL A 575 -7.90 -45.00 13.52
N ALA A 576 -6.77 -44.36 13.79
CA ALA A 576 -5.72 -44.93 14.64
C ALA A 576 -6.21 -45.19 16.07
N GLU A 577 -7.07 -44.32 16.61
CA GLU A 577 -7.62 -44.46 17.96
C GLU A 577 -8.79 -45.46 18.07
N ARG A 578 -9.67 -45.51 17.06
CA ARG A 578 -10.99 -46.17 17.17
C ARG A 578 -11.25 -47.27 16.14
N GLY A 579 -10.40 -47.40 15.14
CA GLY A 579 -10.60 -48.27 13.98
C GLY A 579 -11.52 -47.65 12.91
N GLU A 580 -11.27 -48.00 11.65
CA GLU A 580 -11.95 -47.43 10.49
C GLU A 580 -13.46 -47.66 10.47
N GLU A 581 -13.90 -48.86 10.83
CA GLU A 581 -15.32 -49.22 10.88
C GLU A 581 -16.09 -48.33 11.86
N ALA A 582 -15.54 -48.11 13.06
CA ALA A 582 -16.17 -47.29 14.09
C ALA A 582 -16.26 -45.81 13.66
N VAL A 583 -15.23 -45.27 13.01
CA VAL A 583 -15.22 -43.88 12.52
C VAL A 583 -16.23 -43.68 11.38
N ARG A 584 -16.37 -44.66 10.48
CA ARG A 584 -17.26 -44.56 9.31
C ARG A 584 -18.70 -44.98 9.58
N ALA A 585 -19.00 -45.62 10.70
CA ALA A 585 -20.35 -46.12 11.03
C ALA A 585 -21.46 -45.05 11.00
N GLN A 586 -21.11 -43.77 11.18
CA GLN A 586 -22.06 -42.64 11.16
C GLN A 586 -22.10 -41.87 9.84
N TRP A 587 -21.33 -42.27 8.82
CA TRP A 587 -21.30 -41.57 7.55
C TRP A 587 -22.53 -41.95 6.72
N THR A 588 -23.27 -40.95 6.25
CA THR A 588 -24.33 -41.17 5.25
C THR A 588 -23.70 -41.57 3.91
N PRO A 589 -24.28 -42.55 3.18
CA PRO A 589 -23.77 -43.03 1.89
C PRO A 589 -23.58 -41.95 0.83
#